data_AF-A0A1Y6BQ14-F1
#
_entry.id   AF-A0A1Y6BQ14-F1
#
_cell.length_a   1.000
_cell.length_b   1.000
_cell.length_c   1.000
_cell.angle_alpha   90.00
_cell.angle_beta   90.00
_cell.angle_gamma   90.00
#
_symmetry.space_group_name_H-M   'P 1'
#
loop_
_entity.id
_entity.type
_entity.pdbx_description
1 polymer ?
#
loop_
_entity_poly.entity_id
_entity_poly.type
_entity_poly.pdbx_seq_one_letter_code
_entity_poly.pdbx_strand_id
1 'polypeptide(L)'
;MSHVLLNIFVALVMVAIVACSVGPEKAHEEEFGWIGIATIDTEGTITIQLRSQEEDGTIAHGYFSYPKDHEDYQDIKQHVGKLEVGEEKPIPPWKN
;
A
#
# COMPACT_ATOMS: atom_id res chain seq x y z
N MET A 1 0.46 62.53 -19.56
CA MET A 1 0.57 61.88 -18.23
C MET A 1 -0.56 60.90 -17.93
N SER A 2 -1.15 60.21 -18.92
CA SER A 2 -2.33 59.35 -18.72
C SER A 2 -2.17 57.91 -19.25
N HIS A 3 -0.97 57.51 -19.71
CA HIS A 3 -0.67 56.14 -20.17
C HIS A 3 0.21 55.33 -19.19
N VAL A 4 0.87 55.98 -18.24
CA VAL A 4 1.74 55.30 -17.26
C VAL A 4 0.90 54.64 -16.15
N LEU A 5 -0.27 55.19 -15.81
CA LEU A 5 -1.20 54.65 -14.81
C LEU A 5 -2.02 53.45 -15.30
N LEU A 6 -2.19 53.28 -16.62
CA LEU A 6 -2.94 52.16 -17.21
C LEU A 6 -2.12 50.85 -17.22
N ASN A 7 -0.80 50.95 -17.37
CA ASN A 7 0.10 49.80 -17.34
C ASN A 7 0.37 49.24 -15.93
N ILE A 8 0.16 50.04 -14.88
CA ILE A 8 0.32 49.60 -13.49
C ILE A 8 -0.86 48.72 -13.05
N PHE A 9 -2.05 48.91 -13.63
CA PHE A 9 -3.23 48.09 -13.33
C PHE A 9 -3.19 46.71 -13.99
N VAL A 10 -2.61 46.58 -15.19
CA VAL A 10 -2.45 45.28 -15.87
C VAL A 10 -1.44 44.37 -15.15
N ALA A 11 -0.45 44.95 -14.47
CA ALA A 11 0.55 44.19 -13.73
C ALA A 11 -0.01 43.51 -12.46
N LEU A 12 -1.13 43.99 -11.91
CA LEU A 12 -1.70 43.48 -10.65
C LEU A 12 -2.64 42.28 -10.82
N VAL A 13 -3.09 41.97 -12.05
CA VAL A 13 -3.97 40.82 -12.33
C VAL A 13 -3.18 39.54 -12.67
N MET A 14 -1.87 39.64 -12.93
CA MET A 14 -0.99 38.50 -13.24
C MET A 14 -0.48 37.72 -12.00
N VAL A 15 -0.77 38.17 -10.77
CA VAL A 15 -0.26 37.53 -9.54
C VAL A 15 -1.22 36.45 -8.98
N ALA A 16 -2.43 36.33 -9.52
CA ALA A 16 -3.47 35.44 -8.96
C ALA A 16 -3.56 34.03 -9.58
N ILE A 17 -2.67 33.63 -10.49
CA ILE A 17 -2.79 32.34 -11.23
C ILE A 17 -1.73 31.31 -10.81
N VAL A 18 -0.72 31.67 -10.02
CA VAL A 18 0.36 30.74 -9.64
C VAL A 18 0.20 30.28 -8.20
N ALA A 19 -0.74 29.34 -7.97
CA ALA A 19 -0.72 28.30 -6.92
C ALA A 19 -2.10 27.61 -6.76
N CYS A 20 -2.84 27.37 -7.85
CA CYS A 20 -3.75 26.23 -7.88
C CYS A 20 -2.94 25.03 -8.37
N SER A 21 -3.14 23.87 -7.75
CA SER A 21 -2.60 22.54 -8.11
C SER A 21 -1.29 22.13 -7.42
N VAL A 22 -1.18 22.31 -6.10
CA VAL A 22 -0.64 21.19 -5.32
C VAL A 22 -1.82 20.26 -5.09
N GLY A 23 -2.12 19.43 -6.09
CA GLY A 23 -2.97 18.26 -5.85
C GLY A 23 -2.28 17.36 -4.83
N PRO A 24 -3.01 16.46 -4.14
CA PRO A 24 -2.36 15.40 -3.39
C PRO A 24 -1.50 14.63 -4.39
N GLU A 25 -0.20 14.90 -4.33
CA GLU A 25 0.84 14.04 -4.87
C GLU A 25 0.54 12.68 -4.25
N LYS A 26 0.10 11.74 -5.09
CA LYS A 26 -0.15 10.36 -4.69
C LYS A 26 1.01 9.96 -3.82
N ALA A 27 0.76 9.78 -2.53
CA ALA A 27 1.78 9.40 -1.60
C ALA A 27 2.27 8.04 -2.06
N HIS A 28 3.38 8.13 -2.79
CA HIS A 28 4.40 7.14 -3.07
C HIS A 28 4.14 5.84 -2.32
N GLU A 29 3.80 4.80 -3.08
CA GLU A 29 3.79 3.40 -2.69
C GLU A 29 4.99 3.15 -1.76
N GLU A 30 4.75 3.13 -0.45
CA GLU A 30 5.75 2.59 0.45
C GLU A 30 5.76 1.09 0.21
N GLU A 31 6.73 0.67 -0.63
CA GLU A 31 7.24 -0.69 -0.83
C GLU A 31 7.61 -1.34 0.52
N PHE A 32 6.62 -1.64 1.36
CA PHE A 32 6.80 -2.74 2.29
C PHE A 32 6.78 -3.99 1.41
N GLY A 33 7.96 -4.57 1.16
CA GLY A 33 8.14 -5.77 0.34
C GLY A 33 7.43 -7.03 0.89
N TRP A 34 6.43 -6.87 1.77
CA TRP A 34 5.64 -7.90 2.38
C TRP A 34 4.21 -7.41 2.69
N ILE A 35 3.23 -8.31 2.51
CA ILE A 35 1.79 -8.06 2.67
C ILE A 35 1.22 -8.65 3.96
N GLY A 36 2.03 -9.42 4.69
CA GLY A 36 1.62 -10.12 5.90
C GLY A 36 2.68 -11.05 6.46
N ILE A 37 2.28 -11.83 7.46
CA ILE A 37 3.08 -12.85 8.16
C ILE A 37 2.40 -14.22 8.00
N ALA A 38 3.21 -15.25 7.73
CA ALA A 38 2.79 -16.64 7.72
C ALA A 38 3.41 -17.40 8.91
N THR A 39 2.65 -18.33 9.47
CA THR A 39 3.08 -19.32 10.45
C THR A 39 2.56 -20.71 10.07
N ILE A 40 3.20 -21.76 10.58
CA ILE A 40 2.72 -23.14 10.45
C ILE A 40 2.67 -23.82 11.82
N ASP A 41 1.57 -24.51 12.10
CA ASP A 41 1.41 -25.27 13.33
C ASP A 41 1.97 -26.71 13.23
N THR A 42 1.89 -27.47 14.32
CA THR A 42 2.34 -28.87 14.37
C THR A 42 1.52 -29.81 13.50
N GLU A 43 0.28 -29.44 13.16
CA GLU A 43 -0.57 -30.22 12.27
C GLU A 43 -0.27 -29.91 10.80
N GLY A 44 0.49 -28.85 10.53
CA GLY A 44 0.85 -28.39 9.19
C GLY A 44 -0.13 -27.39 8.60
N THR A 45 -1.02 -26.79 9.40
CA THR A 45 -1.92 -25.73 8.95
C THR A 45 -1.13 -24.44 8.81
N ILE A 46 -1.18 -23.83 7.62
CA ILE A 46 -0.57 -22.52 7.39
C ILE A 46 -1.58 -21.45 7.79
N THR A 47 -1.20 -20.55 8.69
CA THR A 47 -2.01 -19.37 9.01
C THR A 47 -1.34 -18.13 8.48
N ILE A 48 -2.13 -17.28 7.84
CA ILE A 48 -1.69 -16.04 7.22
C ILE A 48 -2.39 -14.87 7.91
N GLN A 49 -1.61 -13.91 8.40
CA GLN A 49 -2.09 -12.61 8.84
C GLN A 49 -1.71 -11.57 7.80
N LEU A 50 -2.69 -10.94 7.17
CA LEU A 50 -2.49 -9.84 6.23
C LEU A 50 -2.83 -8.52 6.91
N ARG A 51 -2.12 -7.45 6.53
CA ARG A 51 -2.43 -6.07 6.91
C ARG A 51 -2.40 -5.20 5.67
N SER A 52 -3.49 -4.50 5.39
CA SER A 52 -3.53 -3.44 4.38
C SER A 52 -3.85 -2.10 5.02
N GLN A 53 -3.45 -1.03 4.35
CA GLN A 53 -3.75 0.34 4.75
C GLN A 53 -4.12 1.15 3.51
N GLU A 54 -5.27 1.80 3.55
CA GLU A 54 -5.78 2.68 2.50
C GLU A 54 -5.19 4.09 2.61
N GLU A 55 -5.30 4.90 1.56
CA GLU A 55 -4.81 6.28 1.51
C GLU A 55 -5.42 7.19 2.59
N ASP A 56 -6.66 6.90 3.02
CA ASP A 56 -7.36 7.64 4.07
C ASP A 56 -6.95 7.22 5.50
N GLY A 57 -6.02 6.27 5.61
CA GLY A 57 -5.52 5.74 6.87
C GLY A 57 -6.33 4.57 7.44
N THR A 58 -7.37 4.10 6.74
CA THR A 58 -8.12 2.89 7.13
C THR A 58 -7.20 1.68 7.11
N ILE A 59 -7.19 0.90 8.20
CA ILE A 59 -6.41 -0.33 8.32
C ILE A 59 -7.35 -1.52 8.30
N ALA A 60 -7.06 -2.51 7.45
CA ALA A 60 -7.73 -3.80 7.45
C ALA A 60 -6.77 -4.93 7.82
N HIS A 61 -7.28 -5.91 8.56
CA HIS A 61 -6.57 -7.11 8.95
C HIS A 61 -7.31 -8.34 8.43
N GLY A 62 -6.58 -9.27 7.82
CA GLY A 62 -7.12 -10.55 7.36
C GLY A 62 -6.42 -11.69 8.06
N TYR A 63 -7.16 -12.71 8.49
CA TYR A 63 -6.62 -13.95 9.04
C TYR A 63 -7.21 -15.13 8.29
N PHE A 64 -6.34 -15.95 7.72
CA PHE A 64 -6.73 -17.08 6.88
C PHE A 64 -5.96 -18.32 7.30
N SER A 65 -6.63 -19.45 7.40
CA SER A 65 -6.01 -20.73 7.78
C SER A 65 -6.23 -21.76 6.68
N TYR A 66 -5.14 -22.36 6.24
CA TYR A 66 -5.08 -23.34 5.17
C TYR A 66 -4.60 -24.66 5.77
N PRO A 67 -5.50 -25.58 6.14
CA PRO A 67 -5.11 -26.93 6.50
C PRO A 67 -4.59 -27.68 5.27
N LYS A 68 -3.84 -28.77 5.47
CA LYS A 68 -3.17 -29.52 4.39
C LYS A 68 -4.09 -30.04 3.28
N ASP A 69 -5.37 -30.21 3.58
CA ASP A 69 -6.42 -30.69 2.69
C ASP A 69 -7.21 -29.55 2.02
N HIS A 70 -6.95 -28.29 2.36
CA HIS A 70 -7.54 -27.13 1.70
C HIS A 70 -7.10 -27.05 0.24
N GLU A 71 -8.02 -26.68 -0.65
CA GLU A 71 -7.75 -26.62 -2.10
C GLU A 71 -6.56 -25.69 -2.44
N ASP A 72 -6.50 -24.52 -1.80
CA ASP A 72 -5.43 -23.54 -1.99
C ASP A 72 -4.13 -23.81 -1.21
N TYR A 73 -4.06 -24.87 -0.39
CA TYR A 73 -2.93 -25.07 0.53
C TYR A 73 -1.57 -25.12 -0.20
N GLN A 74 -1.52 -25.83 -1.33
CA GLN A 74 -0.28 -25.98 -2.08
C GLN A 74 0.17 -24.67 -2.71
N ASP A 75 -0.78 -23.86 -3.20
CA ASP A 75 -0.50 -22.56 -3.81
C ASP A 75 0.03 -21.57 -2.77
N ILE A 76 -0.64 -21.48 -1.62
CA ILE A 76 -0.17 -20.68 -0.48
C ILE A 76 1.20 -21.13 0.00
N LYS A 77 1.42 -22.45 0.16
CA LYS A 77 2.72 -22.98 0.59
C LYS A 77 3.82 -22.65 -0.41
N GLN A 78 3.52 -22.70 -1.70
CA GLN A 78 4.48 -22.33 -2.74
C GLN A 78 4.82 -20.84 -2.68
N HIS A 79 3.83 -19.97 -2.47
CA HIS A 79 4.01 -18.52 -2.36
C HIS A 79 4.82 -18.14 -1.11
N VAL A 80 4.46 -18.69 0.05
CA VAL A 80 5.17 -18.46 1.32
C VAL A 80 6.58 -19.07 1.30
N GLY A 81 6.75 -20.20 0.63
CA GLY A 81 8.00 -20.96 0.57
C GLY A 81 8.26 -21.79 1.84
N LYS A 82 9.54 -22.08 2.12
CA LYS A 82 9.91 -22.85 3.32
C LYS A 82 9.43 -22.14 4.59
N LEU A 83 8.77 -22.88 5.46
CA LEU A 83 8.21 -22.42 6.73
C LEU A 83 8.35 -23.56 7.75
N GLU A 84 8.98 -23.28 8.89
CA GLU A 84 9.17 -24.24 9.99
C GLU A 84 8.17 -23.99 11.14
N VAL A 85 7.85 -25.03 11.91
CA VAL A 85 6.91 -24.89 13.04
C VAL A 85 7.48 -23.94 14.08
N GLY A 86 6.70 -22.92 14.43
CA GLY A 86 7.11 -21.84 15.34
C GLY A 86 7.87 -20.69 14.68
N GLU A 87 8.11 -20.74 13.37
CA GLU A 87 8.66 -19.63 12.59
C GLU A 87 7.54 -18.66 12.19
N GLU A 88 7.85 -17.36 12.25
CA GLU A 88 7.07 -16.30 11.61
C GLU A 88 7.82 -15.82 10.37
N LYS A 89 7.14 -15.80 9.23
CA LYS A 89 7.77 -15.42 7.96
C LYS A 89 7.02 -14.30 7.25
N PRO A 90 7.68 -13.21 6.84
CA PRO A 90 7.07 -12.19 6.02
C PRO A 90 6.73 -12.72 4.62
N ILE A 91 5.56 -12.34 4.13
CA ILE A 91 5.00 -12.86 2.88
C ILE A 91 5.13 -11.78 1.81
N PRO A 92 5.79 -12.04 0.68
CA PRO A 92 5.88 -11.07 -0.39
C PRO A 92 4.50 -10.81 -1.03
N PRO A 93 4.28 -9.66 -1.66
CA PRO A 93 3.11 -9.45 -2.51
C PRO A 93 3.04 -10.50 -3.63
N TRP A 94 1.82 -10.80 -4.07
CA TRP A 94 1.63 -11.60 -5.28
C TRP A 94 2.16 -10.84 -6.50
N LYS A 95 2.82 -11.56 -7.41
CA LYS A 95 3.20 -10.99 -8.70
C LYS A 95 1.94 -10.92 -9.57
N ASN A 96 1.63 -9.71 -10.04
CA ASN A 96 0.58 -9.48 -11.04
C ASN A 96 1.08 -9.81 -12.45
#